data_AF-A0A523ZKA2-F1
#
_entry.id   AF-A0A523ZKA2-F1
#
_cell.length_a   1.000
_cell.length_b   1.000
_cell.length_c   1.000
_cell.angle_alpha   90.00
_cell.angle_beta   90.00
_cell.angle_gamma   90.00
#
_symmetry.space_group_name_H-M   'P 1'
#
loop_
_entity.id
_entity.type
_entity.pdbx_description
1 polymer ?
#
loop_
_entity_poly.entity_id
_entity_poly.type
_entity_poly.pdbx_seq_one_letter_code
_entity_poly.pdbx_strand_id
1 'polypeptide(L)'
;LSLQIDSFLQKARKTTLPSGEILALIAPHAGYVYSGQVAAHSYSLVQGKKYRAVVVIGPSHRYGFDGCSIYPKGAYQTPLGNVEVDEKLASELAEASGFGYVPQAHLQEHSLEVQIPFIQKTLPQAKIVPVVMGYQSRKTINSLAQALSRVLPGKNVLVIASTDLSHFFPKQKANKTDSNTITLIQSFKTDTLIRKLERGENLMCGGSPVVTALLYAQDQGEAGIEILAYADSSDAGGPQSQVVGYLAAALYLKNPPLPFRLSKEGKKELLQLAGSAIDLFIREKKVIDYATQDPNLLAKRGAFVTLKKNGRLRGCIGFTEPVFPLYESVIRAAIYAACRDSRFLPVSADELEDLEIEISVLTTPQRIHNPQLIEVGRHGLIISKGESKGLLLPQVPVENNWSREEFLAQACLKAGLSRNSWKSGADIFIFEAIVFH
;
A
#
# COMPACT_ATOMS: atom_id res chain seq x y z
N LEU A 1 28.45 -0.85 20.31
CA LEU A 1 27.22 -0.55 19.53
C LEU A 1 26.38 -1.79 19.23
N SER A 2 26.89 -2.80 18.49
CA SER A 2 26.08 -3.99 18.13
C SER A 2 25.37 -4.64 19.33
N LEU A 3 26.13 -5.00 20.38
CA LEU A 3 25.57 -5.63 21.59
C LEU A 3 24.50 -4.77 22.28
N GLN A 4 24.61 -3.45 22.20
CA GLN A 4 23.64 -2.52 22.77
C GLN A 4 22.32 -2.59 22.00
N ILE A 5 22.38 -2.58 20.67
CA ILE A 5 21.20 -2.73 19.79
C ILE A 5 20.57 -4.12 20.00
N ASP A 6 21.39 -5.18 20.06
CA ASP A 6 20.92 -6.54 20.34
C ASP A 6 20.15 -6.60 21.67
N SER A 7 20.68 -5.95 22.72
CA SER A 7 20.01 -5.87 24.02
C SER A 7 18.68 -5.13 23.94
N PHE A 8 18.60 -4.01 23.21
CA PHE A 8 17.34 -3.29 23.03
C PHE A 8 16.30 -4.10 22.26
N LEU A 9 16.71 -4.78 21.18
CA LEU A 9 15.83 -5.64 20.38
C LEU A 9 15.29 -6.83 21.18
N GLN A 10 16.11 -7.44 22.05
CA GLN A 10 15.67 -8.52 22.93
C GLN A 10 14.64 -8.06 23.97
N LYS A 11 14.77 -6.83 24.47
CA LYS A 11 13.85 -6.22 25.44
C LYS A 11 12.59 -5.61 24.80
N ALA A 12 12.60 -5.44 23.47
CA ALA A 12 11.45 -4.90 22.76
C ALA A 12 10.23 -5.81 22.95
N ARG A 13 9.09 -5.19 23.25
CA ARG A 13 7.82 -5.91 23.41
C ARG A 13 7.48 -6.61 22.09
N LYS A 14 7.15 -7.91 22.17
CA LYS A 14 6.58 -8.64 21.05
C LYS A 14 5.15 -8.12 20.81
N THR A 15 5.00 -7.27 19.80
CA THR A 15 3.70 -6.78 19.35
C THR A 15 3.31 -7.50 18.08
N THR A 16 2.11 -8.08 18.07
CA THR A 16 1.51 -8.64 16.85
C THR A 16 0.60 -7.57 16.25
N LEU A 17 0.90 -7.15 15.03
CA LEU A 17 0.02 -6.23 14.31
C LEU A 17 -1.30 -6.95 13.94
N PRO A 18 -2.45 -6.26 13.93
CA PRO A 18 -3.76 -6.88 13.67
C PRO A 18 -3.81 -7.69 12.37
N SER A 19 -3.14 -7.19 11.32
CA SER A 19 -2.94 -7.85 10.03
C SER A 19 -2.11 -6.94 9.12
N GLY A 20 -1.43 -7.52 8.13
CA GLY A 20 -0.99 -6.80 6.95
C GLY A 20 0.49 -6.46 6.79
N GLU A 21 0.80 -5.84 5.65
CA GLU A 21 2.16 -5.43 5.26
C GLU A 21 2.57 -4.16 6.00
N ILE A 22 3.78 -4.14 6.57
CA ILE A 22 4.35 -2.96 7.20
C ILE A 22 4.94 -2.08 6.11
N LEU A 23 4.37 -0.88 5.95
CA LEU A 23 4.80 0.11 4.96
C LEU A 23 5.86 1.05 5.52
N ALA A 24 5.70 1.46 6.77
CA ALA A 24 6.61 2.40 7.39
C ALA A 24 6.73 2.21 8.91
N LEU A 25 7.86 2.66 9.47
CA LEU A 25 8.08 2.80 10.89
C LEU A 25 8.30 4.27 11.24
N ILE A 26 7.86 4.66 12.43
CA ILE A 26 8.23 5.91 13.09
C ILE A 26 9.17 5.54 14.23
N ALA A 27 10.33 6.20 14.29
CA ALA A 27 11.35 5.92 15.30
C ALA A 27 12.10 7.19 15.75
N PRO A 28 12.51 7.28 17.03
CA PRO A 28 13.27 8.40 17.57
C PRO A 28 14.70 8.41 17.09
N HIS A 29 15.34 9.59 17.15
CA HIS A 29 16.72 9.80 16.76
C HIS A 29 17.60 10.50 17.79
N ALA A 30 17.16 10.63 19.04
CA ALA A 30 18.06 10.99 20.12
C ALA A 30 19.17 9.92 20.31
N GLY A 31 20.17 10.24 21.14
CA GLY A 31 21.22 9.30 21.48
C GLY A 31 20.67 8.00 22.09
N TYR A 32 21.28 6.86 21.73
CA TYR A 32 20.78 5.51 22.06
C TYR A 32 20.58 5.24 23.55
N VAL A 33 21.32 5.92 24.43
CA VAL A 33 21.13 5.82 25.88
C VAL A 33 19.72 6.26 26.29
N TYR A 34 19.13 7.22 25.58
CA TYR A 34 17.81 7.75 25.88
C TYR A 34 16.71 7.06 25.07
N SER A 35 16.86 7.00 23.74
CA SER A 35 15.78 6.61 22.83
C SER A 35 15.91 5.21 22.23
N GLY A 36 17.07 4.56 22.40
CA GLY A 36 17.38 3.29 21.72
C GLY A 36 16.40 2.17 22.07
N GLN A 37 15.98 2.07 23.33
CA GLN A 37 14.97 1.09 23.74
C GLN A 37 13.62 1.36 23.08
N VAL A 38 13.21 2.64 22.94
CA VAL A 38 11.97 3.01 22.25
C VAL A 38 12.06 2.65 20.77
N ALA A 39 13.14 3.06 20.08
CA ALA A 39 13.37 2.73 18.67
C ALA A 39 13.30 1.22 18.40
N ALA A 40 13.85 0.40 19.29
CA ALA A 40 13.85 -1.05 19.16
C ALA A 40 12.44 -1.68 19.07
N HIS A 41 11.40 -1.04 19.63
CA HIS A 41 10.03 -1.52 19.49
C HIS A 41 9.54 -1.44 18.03
N SER A 42 9.95 -0.42 17.27
CA SER A 42 9.65 -0.32 15.84
C SER A 42 10.45 -1.34 15.02
N TYR A 43 11.76 -1.41 15.26
CA TYR A 43 12.65 -2.27 14.47
C TYR A 43 12.47 -3.76 14.73
N SER A 44 12.04 -4.18 15.93
CA SER A 44 11.76 -5.59 16.22
C SER A 44 10.65 -6.18 15.33
N LEU A 45 9.70 -5.36 14.88
CA LEU A 45 8.61 -5.80 14.00
C LEU A 45 9.06 -6.22 12.60
N VAL A 46 10.21 -5.72 12.16
CA VAL A 46 10.77 -6.00 10.83
C VAL A 46 11.98 -6.94 10.90
N GLN A 47 12.41 -7.33 12.10
CA GLN A 47 13.54 -8.24 12.28
C GLN A 47 13.28 -9.58 11.56
N GLY A 48 14.18 -9.95 10.65
CA GLY A 48 14.07 -11.19 9.88
C GLY A 48 13.05 -11.14 8.73
N LYS A 49 12.34 -10.02 8.54
CA LYS A 49 11.56 -9.80 7.31
C LYS A 49 12.50 -9.48 6.15
N LYS A 50 12.02 -9.72 4.92
CA LYS A 50 12.77 -9.42 3.70
C LYS A 50 12.28 -8.09 3.15
N TYR A 51 13.16 -7.10 3.10
CA TYR A 51 12.97 -5.85 2.36
C TYR A 51 14.15 -5.68 1.41
N ARG A 52 13.88 -5.23 0.18
CA ARG A 52 14.94 -4.92 -0.79
C ARG A 52 15.71 -3.68 -0.37
N ALA A 53 15.00 -2.65 0.07
CA ALA A 53 15.58 -1.38 0.46
C ALA A 53 14.79 -0.72 1.59
N VAL A 54 15.41 0.24 2.27
CA VAL A 54 14.82 1.07 3.31
C VAL A 54 15.02 2.55 2.97
N VAL A 55 13.94 3.29 2.75
CA VAL A 55 14.00 4.76 2.61
C VAL A 55 14.00 5.36 4.01
N VAL A 56 15.07 6.06 4.38
CA VAL A 56 15.19 6.70 5.70
C VAL A 56 15.01 8.19 5.53
N ILE A 57 13.95 8.74 6.11
CA ILE A 57 13.57 10.14 6.00
C ILE A 57 13.76 10.80 7.37
N GLY A 58 14.62 11.80 7.43
CA GLY A 58 14.92 12.53 8.66
C GLY A 58 14.95 14.04 8.43
N PRO A 59 14.63 14.87 9.44
CA PRO A 59 14.76 16.32 9.33
C PRO A 59 16.23 16.73 9.26
N SER A 60 16.48 17.89 8.66
CA SER A 60 17.75 18.60 8.74
C SER A 60 17.79 19.47 10.00
N HIS A 61 18.76 19.22 10.87
CA HIS A 61 19.02 20.00 12.08
C HIS A 61 20.10 21.06 11.87
N ARG A 62 21.01 20.85 10.90
CA ARG A 62 22.22 21.67 10.74
C ARG A 62 22.16 22.62 9.56
N TYR A 63 21.48 22.23 8.48
CA TYR A 63 21.51 22.97 7.23
C TYR A 63 20.09 23.26 6.73
N GLY A 64 19.72 24.53 6.62
CA GLY A 64 18.41 24.94 6.10
C GLY A 64 18.39 24.96 4.57
N PHE A 65 17.39 24.34 3.95
CA PHE A 65 17.17 24.35 2.50
C PHE A 65 15.72 23.97 2.18
N ASP A 66 15.23 24.31 0.99
CA ASP A 66 13.90 23.90 0.52
C ASP A 66 13.92 22.49 -0.06
N GLY A 67 12.86 21.72 0.21
CA GLY A 67 12.70 20.37 -0.33
C GLY A 67 13.45 19.29 0.45
N CYS A 68 13.88 18.25 -0.27
CA CYS A 68 14.65 17.14 0.27
C CYS A 68 16.00 16.99 -0.44
N SER A 69 16.96 16.39 0.27
CA SER A 69 18.24 15.95 -0.25
C SER A 69 18.26 14.43 -0.26
N ILE A 70 18.33 13.84 -1.45
CA ILE A 70 18.36 12.38 -1.65
C ILE A 70 19.80 11.97 -1.93
N TYR A 71 20.37 11.11 -1.08
CA TYR A 71 21.76 10.66 -1.24
C TYR A 71 21.87 9.70 -2.43
N PRO A 72 22.70 10.00 -3.46
CA PRO A 72 22.50 9.38 -4.76
C PRO A 72 23.19 8.02 -4.93
N LYS A 73 24.35 7.79 -4.32
CA LYS A 73 25.19 6.61 -4.61
C LYS A 73 26.20 6.27 -3.52
N GLY A 74 26.81 5.08 -3.60
CA GLY A 74 27.86 4.63 -2.69
C GLY A 74 27.31 3.94 -1.44
N ALA A 75 27.87 4.25 -0.27
CA ALA A 75 27.49 3.61 0.98
C ALA A 75 27.60 4.57 2.16
N TYR A 76 26.84 4.31 3.22
CA TYR A 76 27.00 4.93 4.53
C TYR A 76 27.90 4.06 5.40
N GLN A 77 28.92 4.67 5.99
CA GLN A 77 29.77 4.00 6.97
C GLN A 77 29.17 4.14 8.37
N THR A 78 29.08 3.03 9.10
CA THR A 78 28.74 3.03 10.52
C THR A 78 29.78 2.26 11.31
N PRO A 79 29.75 2.29 12.66
CA PRO A 79 30.58 1.42 13.49
C PRO A 79 30.32 -0.08 13.29
N LEU A 80 29.25 -0.47 12.58
CA LEU A 80 28.93 -1.87 12.26
C LEU A 80 29.37 -2.29 10.85
N GLY A 81 29.97 -1.38 10.08
CA GLY A 81 30.34 -1.57 8.68
C GLY A 81 29.51 -0.71 7.73
N ASN A 82 29.71 -0.93 6.43
CA ASN A 82 29.07 -0.14 5.39
C ASN A 82 27.65 -0.64 5.08
N VAL A 83 26.78 0.29 4.69
CA VAL A 83 25.44 0.02 4.15
C VAL A 83 25.33 0.66 2.79
N GLU A 84 25.11 -0.15 1.76
CA GLU A 84 24.99 0.33 0.39
C GLU A 84 23.72 1.14 0.17
N VAL A 85 23.85 2.19 -0.66
CA VAL A 85 22.72 2.95 -1.17
C VAL A 85 22.07 2.18 -2.33
N ASP A 86 20.73 2.13 -2.38
CA ASP A 86 20.03 1.67 -3.57
C ASP A 86 20.00 2.80 -4.60
N GLU A 87 21.07 2.89 -5.40
CA GLU A 87 21.29 4.01 -6.34
C GLU A 87 20.15 4.15 -7.36
N LYS A 88 19.60 3.01 -7.82
CA LYS A 88 18.47 3.00 -8.74
C LYS A 88 17.23 3.60 -8.08
N LEU A 89 16.90 3.16 -6.88
CA LEU A 89 15.74 3.67 -6.15
C LEU A 89 15.92 5.14 -5.76
N ALA A 90 17.14 5.56 -5.39
CA ALA A 90 17.47 6.95 -5.11
C ALA A 90 17.24 7.84 -6.35
N SER A 91 17.70 7.40 -7.54
CA SER A 91 17.45 8.12 -8.81
C SER A 91 15.97 8.21 -9.14
N GLU A 92 15.22 7.10 -9.04
CA GLU A 92 13.78 7.08 -9.30
C GLU A 92 13.00 8.02 -8.37
N LEU A 93 13.38 8.08 -7.09
CA LEU A 93 12.77 9.00 -6.11
C LEU A 93 13.16 10.47 -6.38
N ALA A 94 14.40 10.74 -6.76
CA ALA A 94 14.84 12.08 -7.14
C ALA A 94 14.06 12.61 -8.35
N GLU A 95 13.94 11.80 -9.40
CA GLU A 95 13.16 12.13 -10.60
C GLU A 95 11.67 12.32 -10.28
N ALA A 96 11.07 11.42 -9.50
CA ALA A 96 9.65 11.48 -9.19
C ALA A 96 9.27 12.64 -8.26
N SER A 97 10.17 13.04 -7.35
CA SER A 97 9.94 14.13 -6.39
C SER A 97 10.38 15.51 -6.90
N GLY A 98 11.31 15.54 -7.88
CA GLY A 98 11.99 16.76 -8.32
C GLY A 98 13.06 17.25 -7.35
N PHE A 99 13.45 16.43 -6.36
CA PHE A 99 14.47 16.76 -5.37
C PHE A 99 15.85 16.23 -5.78
N GLY A 100 16.87 17.05 -5.53
CA GLY A 100 18.26 16.73 -5.86
C GLY A 100 19.07 16.23 -4.66
N TYR A 101 20.38 16.29 -4.80
CA TYR A 101 21.33 16.00 -3.74
C TYR A 101 21.97 17.31 -3.25
N VAL A 102 21.85 17.59 -1.96
CA VAL A 102 22.45 18.74 -1.27
C VAL A 102 23.47 18.19 -0.26
N PRO A 103 24.77 18.10 -0.61
CA PRO A 103 25.78 17.45 0.23
C PRO A 103 25.81 17.97 1.67
N GLN A 104 25.65 19.28 1.85
CA GLN A 104 25.68 19.97 3.14
C GLN A 104 24.58 19.48 4.10
N ALA A 105 23.43 19.04 3.56
CA ALA A 105 22.34 18.52 4.36
C ALA A 105 22.69 17.19 5.05
N HIS A 106 23.68 16.45 4.55
CA HIS A 106 24.12 15.19 5.11
C HIS A 106 25.36 15.34 6.01
N LEU A 107 26.07 16.47 5.94
CA LEU A 107 27.23 16.73 6.77
C LEU A 107 26.79 16.98 8.21
N GLN A 108 27.22 16.11 9.14
CA GLN A 108 26.89 16.19 10.58
C GLN A 108 25.39 16.08 10.90
N GLU A 109 24.61 15.46 10.00
CA GLU A 109 23.19 15.18 10.25
C GLU A 109 23.02 13.82 10.93
N HIS A 110 22.43 13.83 12.11
CA HIS A 110 22.30 12.64 12.96
C HIS A 110 20.94 11.96 12.82
N SER A 111 19.92 12.64 12.30
CA SER A 111 18.56 12.10 12.19
C SER A 111 18.51 10.81 11.36
N LEU A 112 19.37 10.69 10.36
CA LEU A 112 19.55 9.46 9.58
C LEU A 112 20.56 8.51 10.23
N GLU A 113 21.69 9.04 10.71
CA GLU A 113 22.84 8.27 11.22
C GLU A 113 22.42 7.25 12.28
N VAL A 114 21.59 7.68 13.22
CA VAL A 114 21.16 6.83 14.33
C VAL A 114 20.16 5.73 13.93
N GLN A 115 19.55 5.81 12.74
CA GLN A 115 18.65 4.78 12.24
C GLN A 115 19.40 3.61 11.60
N ILE A 116 20.52 3.91 10.93
CA ILE A 116 21.21 2.96 10.05
C ILE A 116 21.74 1.72 10.80
N PRO A 117 22.34 1.82 12.01
CA PRO A 117 22.75 0.64 12.76
C PRO A 117 21.59 -0.30 13.14
N PHE A 118 20.40 0.23 13.43
CA PHE A 118 19.21 -0.58 13.65
C PHE A 118 18.79 -1.33 12.38
N ILE A 119 18.87 -0.66 11.22
CA ILE A 119 18.59 -1.28 9.92
C ILE A 119 19.58 -2.42 9.64
N GLN A 120 20.90 -2.20 9.85
CA GLN A 120 21.92 -3.25 9.68
C GLN A 120 21.65 -4.50 10.53
N LYS A 121 21.16 -4.30 11.75
CA LYS A 121 20.90 -5.39 12.70
C LYS A 121 19.60 -6.15 12.42
N THR A 122 18.59 -5.47 11.89
CA THR A 122 17.27 -6.06 11.67
C THR A 122 17.01 -6.52 10.23
N LEU A 123 17.64 -5.85 9.26
CA LEU A 123 17.48 -6.02 7.81
C LEU A 123 18.85 -6.02 7.10
N PRO A 124 19.76 -6.99 7.39
CA PRO A 124 21.16 -6.95 6.95
C PRO A 124 21.37 -6.98 5.43
N GLN A 125 20.37 -7.42 4.66
CA GLN A 125 20.43 -7.47 3.19
C GLN A 125 19.83 -6.23 2.50
N ALA A 126 19.13 -5.38 3.25
CA ALA A 126 18.45 -4.24 2.68
C ALA A 126 19.45 -3.12 2.41
N LYS A 127 19.39 -2.55 1.19
CA LYS A 127 20.05 -1.28 0.86
C LYS A 127 19.30 -0.11 1.48
N ILE A 128 19.89 1.08 1.53
CA ILE A 128 19.21 2.28 2.04
C ILE A 128 19.02 3.34 0.97
N VAL A 129 18.02 4.21 1.16
CA VAL A 129 17.90 5.50 0.46
C VAL A 129 17.80 6.60 1.53
N PRO A 130 18.92 7.25 1.85
CA PRO A 130 18.97 8.34 2.82
C PRO A 130 18.34 9.61 2.25
N VAL A 131 17.34 10.16 2.93
CA VAL A 131 16.62 11.37 2.53
C VAL A 131 16.62 12.36 3.69
N VAL A 132 17.36 13.45 3.56
CA VAL A 132 17.29 14.57 4.52
C VAL A 132 16.23 15.55 4.04
N MET A 133 15.28 15.89 4.91
CA MET A 133 14.26 16.88 4.62
C MET A 133 14.63 18.22 5.23
N GLY A 134 14.69 19.26 4.40
CA GLY A 134 14.96 20.62 4.84
C GLY A 134 13.75 21.26 5.51
N TYR A 135 13.31 22.43 5.02
CA TYR A 135 12.16 23.12 5.57
C TYR A 135 10.88 22.28 5.48
N GLN A 136 10.19 22.21 6.61
CA GLN A 136 9.05 21.35 6.89
C GLN A 136 7.74 21.95 6.35
N SER A 137 7.65 22.06 5.02
CA SER A 137 6.51 22.68 4.32
C SER A 137 5.53 21.64 3.75
N ARG A 138 4.26 22.03 3.60
CA ARG A 138 3.25 21.23 2.88
C ARG A 138 3.69 20.83 1.47
N LYS A 139 4.37 21.72 0.76
CA LYS A 139 4.89 21.46 -0.59
C LYS A 139 5.89 20.30 -0.56
N THR A 140 6.87 20.37 0.34
CA THR A 140 7.89 19.32 0.50
C THR A 140 7.26 17.96 0.85
N ILE A 141 6.36 17.96 1.83
CA ILE A 141 5.63 16.76 2.29
C ILE A 141 4.89 16.11 1.12
N ASN A 142 4.07 16.88 0.39
CA ASN A 142 3.24 16.35 -0.69
C ASN A 142 4.09 15.81 -1.85
N SER A 143 5.14 16.53 -2.26
CA SER A 143 6.04 16.08 -3.33
C SER A 143 6.74 14.78 -2.99
N LEU A 144 7.26 14.64 -1.76
CA LEU A 144 7.92 13.40 -1.35
C LEU A 144 6.91 12.24 -1.19
N ALA A 145 5.75 12.48 -0.57
CA ALA A 145 4.73 11.45 -0.39
C ALA A 145 4.24 10.90 -1.74
N GLN A 146 3.97 11.78 -2.71
CA GLN A 146 3.59 11.39 -4.06
C GLN A 146 4.69 10.59 -4.78
N ALA A 147 5.95 10.97 -4.60
CA ALA A 147 7.07 10.23 -5.15
C ALA A 147 7.20 8.82 -4.55
N LEU A 148 7.08 8.69 -3.23
CA LEU A 148 7.08 7.38 -2.54
C LEU A 148 5.93 6.51 -3.07
N SER A 149 4.73 7.07 -3.13
CA SER A 149 3.53 6.40 -3.65
C SER A 149 3.66 5.94 -5.10
N ARG A 150 4.38 6.69 -5.94
CA ARG A 150 4.62 6.33 -7.34
C ARG A 150 5.69 5.27 -7.49
N VAL A 151 6.76 5.36 -6.69
CA VAL A 151 8.00 4.62 -6.94
C VAL A 151 8.06 3.31 -6.15
N LEU A 152 7.56 3.28 -4.91
CA LEU A 152 7.74 2.14 -4.01
C LEU A 152 6.85 0.91 -4.27
N PRO A 153 5.61 1.01 -4.80
CA PRO A 153 4.74 -0.16 -4.97
C PRO A 153 5.41 -1.32 -5.72
N GLY A 154 5.22 -2.54 -5.22
CA GLY A 154 5.77 -3.77 -5.80
C GLY A 154 7.29 -3.98 -5.63
N LYS A 155 8.02 -3.02 -5.03
CA LYS A 155 9.49 -3.12 -4.85
C LYS A 155 9.93 -3.66 -3.49
N ASN A 156 8.98 -3.93 -2.59
CA ASN A 156 9.22 -4.41 -1.23
C ASN A 156 10.22 -3.52 -0.47
N VAL A 157 9.80 -2.28 -0.22
CA VAL A 157 10.60 -1.21 0.40
C VAL A 157 9.94 -0.75 1.68
N LEU A 158 10.73 -0.59 2.75
CA LEU A 158 10.28 -0.03 4.02
C LEU A 158 10.59 1.47 4.08
N VAL A 159 9.69 2.29 4.62
CA VAL A 159 9.97 3.69 4.94
C VAL A 159 10.25 3.86 6.43
N ILE A 160 11.26 4.63 6.81
CA ILE A 160 11.53 5.04 8.19
C ILE A 160 11.33 6.55 8.28
N ALA A 161 10.34 6.99 9.05
CA ALA A 161 10.18 8.39 9.43
C ALA A 161 10.88 8.62 10.77
N SER A 162 11.99 9.34 10.73
CA SER A 162 12.82 9.61 11.90
C SER A 162 12.37 10.89 12.62
N THR A 163 11.99 10.77 13.89
CA THR A 163 11.56 11.91 14.70
C THR A 163 11.63 11.67 16.20
N ASP A 164 12.09 12.66 16.95
CA ASP A 164 11.74 12.83 18.37
C ASP A 164 10.48 13.73 18.47
N LEU A 165 9.76 13.67 19.60
CA LEU A 165 8.55 14.48 19.85
C LEU A 165 8.90 15.84 20.47
N SER A 166 8.12 16.35 21.43
CA SER A 166 8.36 17.70 21.97
C SER A 166 9.70 17.80 22.69
N HIS A 167 10.33 18.97 22.61
CA HIS A 167 11.66 19.22 23.17
C HIS A 167 11.63 20.20 24.34
N PHE A 168 12.39 19.88 25.39
CA PHE A 168 12.75 20.78 26.50
C PHE A 168 11.57 21.39 27.27
N PHE A 169 10.43 20.69 27.30
CA PHE A 169 9.35 21.01 28.21
C PHE A 169 9.51 20.27 29.55
N PRO A 170 8.99 20.82 30.67
CA PRO A 170 8.81 20.02 31.88
C PRO A 170 7.96 18.78 31.59
N LYS A 171 8.28 17.64 32.21
CA LYS A 171 7.70 16.32 31.92
C LYS A 171 6.18 16.34 31.77
N GLN A 172 5.46 17.00 32.68
CA GLN A 172 4.00 17.07 32.62
C GLN A 172 3.48 17.78 31.35
N LYS A 173 4.14 18.86 30.93
CA LYS A 173 3.78 19.61 29.71
C LYS A 173 4.20 18.83 28.46
N ALA A 174 5.40 18.24 28.45
CA ALA A 174 5.87 17.39 27.36
C ALA A 174 4.89 16.24 27.10
N ASN A 175 4.58 15.46 28.13
CA ASN A 175 3.72 14.28 28.00
C ASN A 175 2.29 14.64 27.56
N LYS A 176 1.78 15.81 27.96
CA LYS A 176 0.49 16.31 27.47
C LYS A 176 0.55 16.71 25.99
N THR A 177 1.59 17.45 25.58
CA THR A 177 1.80 17.84 24.18
C THR A 177 1.99 16.61 23.30
N ASP A 178 2.77 15.65 23.76
CA ASP A 178 3.10 14.43 23.02
C ASP A 178 1.90 13.50 22.91
N SER A 179 1.10 13.32 23.98
CA SER A 179 -0.15 12.56 23.93
C SER A 179 -1.16 13.12 22.90
N ASN A 180 -1.31 14.45 22.86
CA ASN A 180 -2.13 15.11 21.84
C ASN A 180 -1.58 14.87 20.43
N THR A 181 -0.26 14.96 20.29
CA THR A 181 0.44 14.75 19.01
C THR A 181 0.29 13.31 18.52
N ILE A 182 0.47 12.32 19.39
CA ILE A 182 0.25 10.89 19.12
C ILE A 182 -1.19 10.65 18.69
N THR A 183 -2.18 11.27 19.35
CA THR A 183 -3.59 11.15 18.97
C THR A 183 -3.84 11.64 17.53
N LEU A 184 -3.20 12.75 17.13
CA LEU A 184 -3.29 13.27 15.76
C LEU A 184 -2.64 12.33 14.73
N ILE A 185 -1.48 11.74 15.07
CA ILE A 185 -0.82 10.73 14.23
C ILE A 185 -1.72 9.48 14.11
N GLN A 186 -2.20 8.94 15.23
CA GLN A 186 -3.07 7.75 15.26
C GLN A 186 -4.35 7.92 14.44
N SER A 187 -4.90 9.12 14.45
CA SER A 187 -6.14 9.47 13.75
C SER A 187 -5.91 9.99 12.33
N PHE A 188 -4.68 9.86 11.80
CA PHE A 188 -4.28 10.35 10.47
C PHE A 188 -4.72 11.81 10.19
N LYS A 189 -4.64 12.69 11.19
CA LYS A 189 -5.01 14.12 11.07
C LYS A 189 -3.88 14.93 10.42
N THR A 190 -3.43 14.49 9.25
CA THR A 190 -2.29 15.02 8.48
C THR A 190 -2.42 16.53 8.25
N ASP A 191 -3.58 17.01 7.82
CA ASP A 191 -3.81 18.45 7.62
C ASP A 191 -3.62 19.30 8.87
N THR A 192 -4.06 18.80 10.03
CA THR A 192 -3.86 19.48 11.31
C THR A 192 -2.40 19.47 11.70
N LEU A 193 -1.71 18.32 11.56
CA LEU A 193 -0.28 18.22 11.83
C LEU A 193 0.53 19.21 10.97
N ILE A 194 0.26 19.26 9.66
CA ILE A 194 0.93 20.20 8.74
C ILE A 194 0.73 21.64 9.18
N ARG A 195 -0.51 22.06 9.47
CA ARG A 195 -0.79 23.44 9.92
C ARG A 195 -0.05 23.80 11.20
N LYS A 196 0.12 22.85 12.12
CA LYS A 196 0.84 23.09 13.38
C LYS A 196 2.35 23.17 13.16
N LEU A 197 2.89 22.33 12.27
CA LEU A 197 4.31 22.37 11.87
C LEU A 197 4.65 23.69 11.16
N GLU A 198 3.81 24.15 10.24
CA GLU A 198 3.98 25.44 9.53
C GLU A 198 3.92 26.64 10.48
N ARG A 199 3.26 26.50 11.64
CA ARG A 199 3.23 27.51 12.71
C ARG A 199 4.43 27.42 13.66
N GLY A 200 5.33 26.46 13.46
CA GLY A 200 6.47 26.24 14.34
C GLY A 200 6.10 25.74 15.74
N GLU A 201 4.95 25.05 15.89
CA GLU A 201 4.62 24.45 17.18
C GLU A 201 5.64 23.35 17.54
N ASN A 202 6.13 23.35 18.79
CA ASN A 202 7.09 22.37 19.30
C ASN A 202 6.40 21.02 19.59
N LEU A 203 6.13 20.27 18.52
CA LEU A 203 5.46 18.97 18.58
C LEU A 203 6.42 17.80 18.38
N MET A 204 7.28 17.93 17.36
CA MET A 204 8.23 16.91 16.94
C MET A 204 9.24 17.50 15.95
N CYS A 205 10.50 17.07 16.01
CA CYS A 205 11.54 17.59 15.12
C CYS A 205 11.43 17.06 13.68
N GLY A 206 10.89 15.84 13.49
CA GLY A 206 10.72 15.18 12.19
C GLY A 206 9.25 15.09 11.76
N GLY A 207 8.47 16.15 11.94
CA GLY A 207 7.04 16.13 11.66
C GLY A 207 6.68 15.96 10.20
N SER A 208 7.42 16.58 9.30
CA SER A 208 7.23 16.40 7.86
C SER A 208 7.62 14.99 7.38
N PRO A 209 8.72 14.37 7.84
CA PRO A 209 8.95 12.93 7.66
C PRO A 209 7.77 12.05 8.11
N VAL A 210 7.22 12.29 9.31
CA VAL A 210 6.05 11.53 9.82
C VAL A 210 4.82 11.72 8.94
N VAL A 211 4.47 12.96 8.63
CA VAL A 211 3.29 13.24 7.80
C VAL A 211 3.46 12.68 6.38
N THR A 212 4.67 12.72 5.83
CA THR A 212 4.99 12.10 4.54
C THR A 212 4.71 10.59 4.58
N ALA A 213 5.14 9.89 5.64
CA ALA A 213 4.87 8.47 5.81
C ALA A 213 3.37 8.17 5.99
N LEU A 214 2.64 9.02 6.73
CA LEU A 214 1.18 8.89 6.88
C LEU A 214 0.46 9.02 5.52
N LEU A 215 0.79 10.06 4.74
CA LEU A 215 0.18 10.29 3.42
C LEU A 215 0.53 9.18 2.44
N TYR A 216 1.79 8.75 2.42
CA TYR A 216 2.22 7.59 1.64
C TYR A 216 1.39 6.35 1.99
N ALA A 217 1.25 6.01 3.27
CA ALA A 217 0.49 4.85 3.71
C ALA A 217 -0.99 4.93 3.31
N GLN A 218 -1.63 6.10 3.46
CA GLN A 218 -3.03 6.30 3.05
C GLN A 218 -3.24 6.14 1.54
N ASP A 219 -2.25 6.51 0.72
CA ASP A 219 -2.33 6.37 -0.73
C ASP A 219 -2.10 4.92 -1.20
N GLN A 220 -1.45 4.07 -0.38
CA GLN A 220 -1.32 2.63 -0.66
C GLN A 220 -2.62 1.84 -0.42
N GLY A 221 -3.56 2.38 0.38
CA GLY A 221 -4.82 1.72 0.70
C GLY A 221 -5.32 2.02 2.11
N GLU A 222 -6.14 1.12 2.67
CA GLU A 222 -6.64 1.28 4.04
C GLU A 222 -5.51 1.06 5.06
N ALA A 223 -4.85 2.16 5.45
CA ALA A 223 -3.77 2.15 6.40
C ALA A 223 -4.27 2.10 7.86
N GLY A 224 -3.53 1.38 8.68
CA GLY A 224 -3.58 1.40 10.12
C GLY A 224 -2.26 1.88 10.69
N ILE A 225 -2.30 2.28 11.95
CA ILE A 225 -1.11 2.64 12.72
C ILE A 225 -1.22 2.01 14.10
N GLU A 226 -0.14 1.38 14.52
CA GLU A 226 0.01 0.84 15.87
C GLU A 226 1.06 1.65 16.62
N ILE A 227 0.72 2.13 17.83
CA ILE A 227 1.68 2.79 18.72
C ILE A 227 2.34 1.74 19.59
N LEU A 228 3.65 1.57 19.44
CA LEU A 228 4.39 0.45 19.98
C LEU A 228 5.01 0.79 21.33
N ALA A 229 5.52 2.01 21.46
CA ALA A 229 6.04 2.55 22.70
C ALA A 229 6.05 4.08 22.68
N TYR A 230 5.91 4.65 23.86
CA TYR A 230 6.18 6.05 24.15
C TYR A 230 6.99 6.13 25.43
N ALA A 231 7.99 6.99 25.46
CA ALA A 231 8.74 7.36 26.67
C ALA A 231 9.26 8.79 26.51
N ASP A 232 9.82 9.34 27.59
CA ASP A 232 10.55 10.59 27.56
C ASP A 232 11.97 10.40 28.12
N SER A 233 12.84 11.39 27.90
CA SER A 233 14.25 11.32 28.31
C SER A 233 14.47 11.05 29.81
N SER A 234 13.49 11.36 30.68
CA SER A 234 13.61 11.07 32.11
C SER A 234 13.43 9.60 32.46
N ASP A 235 12.78 8.81 31.60
CA ASP A 235 12.68 7.35 31.77
C ASP A 235 14.05 6.66 31.63
N ALA A 236 15.02 7.34 31.00
CA ALA A 236 16.43 6.95 30.91
C ALA A 236 17.33 7.75 31.87
N GLY A 237 16.76 8.43 32.87
CA GLY A 237 17.50 9.17 33.91
C GLY A 237 17.82 10.64 33.59
N GLY A 238 17.25 11.20 32.52
CA GLY A 238 17.34 12.65 32.23
C GLY A 238 16.52 13.53 33.18
N PRO A 239 16.76 14.87 33.19
CA PRO A 239 16.08 15.79 34.10
C PRO A 239 14.60 16.00 33.73
N GLN A 240 13.70 15.86 34.69
CA GLN A 240 12.25 16.04 34.49
C GLN A 240 11.82 17.49 34.19
N SER A 241 12.69 18.47 34.45
CA SER A 241 12.43 19.89 34.16
C SER A 241 12.47 20.21 32.66
N GLN A 242 13.12 19.37 31.84
CA GLN A 242 13.30 19.57 30.41
C GLN A 242 13.50 18.24 29.70
N VAL A 243 12.41 17.58 29.33
CA VAL A 243 12.46 16.26 28.68
C VAL A 243 12.35 16.37 27.16
N VAL A 244 12.78 15.32 26.47
CA VAL A 244 12.47 15.07 25.05
C VAL A 244 11.61 13.82 24.95
N GLY A 245 10.50 13.87 24.23
CA GLY A 245 9.61 12.73 24.01
C GLY A 245 10.06 11.82 22.87
N TYR A 246 9.77 10.52 22.99
CA TYR A 246 10.17 9.49 22.01
C TYR A 246 8.98 8.62 21.65
N LEU A 247 8.79 8.37 20.36
CA LEU A 247 7.69 7.57 19.83
C LEU A 247 8.21 6.45 18.94
N ALA A 248 7.72 5.23 19.18
CA ALA A 248 7.81 4.12 18.26
C ALA A 248 6.42 3.76 17.75
N ALA A 249 6.25 3.73 16.43
CA ALA A 249 4.99 3.33 15.80
C ALA A 249 5.24 2.60 14.47
N ALA A 250 4.25 1.81 14.05
CA ALA A 250 4.26 1.13 12.74
C ALA A 250 3.01 1.46 11.94
N LEU A 251 3.22 1.83 10.68
CA LEU A 251 2.18 1.99 9.67
C LEU A 251 2.08 0.70 8.85
N TYR A 252 0.86 0.20 8.72
CA TYR A 252 0.59 -1.07 8.04
C TYR A 252 -0.69 -0.99 7.22
N LEU A 253 -0.83 -1.84 6.20
CA LEU A 253 -2.10 -1.99 5.47
C LEU A 253 -3.04 -2.90 6.27
N LYS A 254 -4.21 -2.42 6.71
CA LYS A 254 -5.14 -3.21 7.54
C LYS A 254 -5.59 -4.50 6.85
N ASN A 255 -5.69 -4.47 5.53
CA ASN A 255 -5.91 -5.63 4.70
C ASN A 255 -5.11 -5.42 3.40
N PRO A 256 -3.85 -5.87 3.29
CA PRO A 256 -3.33 -6.08 1.95
C PRO A 256 -4.34 -7.01 1.27
N PRO A 257 -4.79 -6.76 0.03
CA PRO A 257 -5.57 -7.75 -0.65
C PRO A 257 -4.74 -9.03 -0.58
N LEU A 258 -5.23 -10.05 0.13
CA LEU A 258 -4.66 -11.38 -0.02
C LEU A 258 -4.60 -11.60 -1.54
N PRO A 259 -3.47 -12.04 -2.11
CA PRO A 259 -3.48 -12.50 -3.48
C PRO A 259 -4.51 -13.62 -3.50
N PHE A 260 -5.71 -13.32 -3.99
CA PHE A 260 -6.77 -14.29 -4.08
C PHE A 260 -6.23 -15.37 -5.01
N ARG A 261 -6.24 -16.62 -4.54
CA ARG A 261 -5.73 -17.76 -5.30
C ARG A 261 -6.81 -18.81 -5.28
N LEU A 262 -7.08 -19.36 -6.46
CA LEU A 262 -7.89 -20.55 -6.61
C LEU A 262 -6.96 -21.73 -6.86
N SER A 263 -7.14 -22.80 -6.09
CA SER A 263 -6.50 -24.10 -6.35
C SER A 263 -6.97 -24.66 -7.69
N LYS A 264 -6.26 -25.66 -8.22
CA LYS A 264 -6.70 -26.34 -9.46
C LYS A 264 -8.06 -27.00 -9.25
N GLU A 265 -8.28 -27.53 -8.06
CA GLU A 265 -9.50 -28.19 -7.61
C GLU A 265 -10.65 -27.18 -7.54
N GLY A 266 -10.45 -26.01 -6.92
CA GLY A 266 -11.46 -24.96 -6.84
C GLY A 266 -11.83 -24.36 -8.20
N LYS A 267 -10.87 -24.26 -9.14
CA LYS A 267 -11.16 -23.88 -10.53
C LYS A 267 -12.06 -24.90 -11.22
N LYS A 268 -11.73 -26.19 -11.09
CA LYS A 268 -12.53 -27.29 -11.65
C LYS A 268 -13.94 -27.33 -11.04
N GLU A 269 -14.05 -27.13 -9.73
CA GLU A 269 -15.31 -27.06 -8.99
C GLU A 269 -16.19 -25.92 -9.52
N LEU A 270 -15.64 -24.73 -9.73
CA LEU A 270 -16.39 -23.59 -10.28
C LEU A 270 -16.84 -23.80 -11.73
N LEU A 271 -16.02 -24.45 -12.58
CA LEU A 271 -16.39 -24.78 -13.96
C LEU A 271 -17.54 -25.80 -13.99
N GLN A 272 -17.45 -26.85 -13.18
CA GLN A 272 -18.52 -27.85 -13.04
C GLN A 272 -19.81 -27.20 -12.53
N LEU A 273 -19.69 -26.35 -11.51
CA LEU A 273 -20.82 -25.63 -10.93
C LEU A 273 -21.50 -24.70 -11.95
N ALA A 274 -20.73 -23.97 -12.75
CA ALA A 274 -21.26 -23.12 -13.83
C ALA A 274 -22.02 -23.96 -14.88
N GLY A 275 -21.45 -25.07 -15.32
CA GLY A 275 -22.09 -25.99 -16.28
C GLY A 275 -23.39 -26.60 -15.73
N SER A 276 -23.36 -27.14 -14.51
CA SER A 276 -24.55 -27.70 -13.86
C SER A 276 -25.64 -26.66 -13.60
N ALA A 277 -25.25 -25.43 -13.24
CA ALA A 277 -26.20 -24.32 -13.07
C ALA A 277 -26.91 -23.97 -14.39
N ILE A 278 -26.18 -23.93 -15.50
CA ILE A 278 -26.76 -23.67 -16.83
C ILE A 278 -27.69 -24.80 -17.26
N ASP A 279 -27.25 -26.05 -17.20
CA ASP A 279 -28.03 -27.22 -17.62
C ASP A 279 -29.36 -27.32 -16.85
N LEU A 280 -29.30 -27.27 -15.51
CA LEU A 280 -30.48 -27.35 -14.66
C LEU A 280 -31.46 -26.20 -14.93
N PHE A 281 -30.95 -24.98 -15.12
CA PHE A 281 -31.80 -23.84 -15.39
C PHE A 281 -32.43 -23.89 -16.79
N ILE A 282 -31.70 -24.38 -17.80
CA ILE A 282 -32.23 -24.51 -19.16
C ILE A 282 -33.33 -25.58 -19.20
N ARG A 283 -33.09 -26.75 -18.62
CA ARG A 283 -34.01 -27.90 -18.66
C ARG A 283 -35.20 -27.76 -17.70
N GLU A 284 -34.96 -27.29 -16.48
CA GLU A 284 -35.97 -27.31 -15.41
C GLU A 284 -36.38 -25.93 -14.89
N LYS A 285 -35.71 -24.85 -15.32
CA LYS A 285 -35.90 -23.49 -14.77
C LYS A 285 -35.65 -23.39 -13.26
N LYS A 286 -34.81 -24.28 -12.72
CA LYS A 286 -34.37 -24.28 -11.32
C LYS A 286 -32.95 -23.74 -11.20
N VAL A 287 -32.67 -23.08 -10.08
CA VAL A 287 -31.32 -22.68 -9.69
C VAL A 287 -30.73 -23.80 -8.84
N ILE A 288 -29.48 -24.19 -9.11
CA ILE A 288 -28.80 -25.23 -8.35
C ILE A 288 -28.63 -24.81 -6.89
N ASP A 289 -28.94 -25.74 -5.98
CA ASP A 289 -28.62 -25.59 -4.56
C ASP A 289 -27.18 -26.07 -4.34
N TYR A 290 -26.35 -25.22 -3.74
CA TYR A 290 -24.92 -25.48 -3.60
C TYR A 290 -24.40 -24.99 -2.25
N ALA A 291 -23.66 -25.86 -1.57
CA ALA A 291 -22.95 -25.54 -0.34
C ALA A 291 -21.51 -26.06 -0.43
N THR A 292 -20.57 -25.27 0.08
CA THR A 292 -19.15 -25.63 0.16
C THR A 292 -18.59 -25.15 1.48
N GLN A 293 -17.52 -25.81 1.92
CA GLN A 293 -16.72 -25.39 3.07
C GLN A 293 -15.40 -24.73 2.63
N ASP A 294 -15.15 -24.58 1.32
CA ASP A 294 -13.95 -23.90 0.83
C ASP A 294 -14.04 -22.38 1.11
N PRO A 295 -13.14 -21.83 1.94
CA PRO A 295 -13.16 -20.41 2.28
C PRO A 295 -12.95 -19.48 1.07
N ASN A 296 -12.29 -19.94 0.00
CA ASN A 296 -12.11 -19.14 -1.22
C ASN A 296 -13.39 -19.01 -2.02
N LEU A 297 -14.23 -20.04 -2.04
CA LEU A 297 -15.53 -20.00 -2.70
C LEU A 297 -16.57 -19.24 -1.86
N LEU A 298 -16.44 -19.27 -0.54
CA LEU A 298 -17.24 -18.48 0.40
C LEU A 298 -16.84 -16.99 0.43
N ALA A 299 -15.62 -16.65 -0.01
CA ALA A 299 -15.17 -15.27 -0.10
C ALA A 299 -15.99 -14.47 -1.11
N LYS A 300 -16.39 -13.25 -0.73
CA LYS A 300 -17.13 -12.37 -1.64
C LYS A 300 -16.24 -11.91 -2.79
N ARG A 301 -16.67 -12.18 -4.03
CA ARG A 301 -15.91 -11.87 -5.25
C ARG A 301 -16.82 -11.48 -6.40
N GLY A 302 -16.36 -10.53 -7.20
CA GLY A 302 -16.88 -10.32 -8.55
C GLY A 302 -16.41 -11.45 -9.46
N ALA A 303 -17.27 -11.91 -10.36
CA ALA A 303 -16.93 -12.93 -11.33
C ALA A 303 -17.71 -12.71 -12.62
N PHE A 304 -17.07 -13.02 -13.75
CA PHE A 304 -17.68 -13.07 -15.07
C PHE A 304 -17.65 -14.49 -15.59
N VAL A 305 -18.75 -14.91 -16.20
CA VAL A 305 -18.85 -16.17 -16.94
C VAL A 305 -19.04 -15.84 -18.40
N THR A 306 -18.12 -16.33 -19.23
CA THR A 306 -18.13 -16.19 -20.68
C THR A 306 -18.42 -17.56 -21.27
N LEU A 307 -19.42 -17.62 -22.15
CA LEU A 307 -19.78 -18.80 -22.92
C LEU A 307 -19.25 -18.61 -24.34
N LYS A 308 -18.60 -19.64 -24.87
CA LYS A 308 -18.21 -19.72 -26.27
C LYS A 308 -18.81 -20.97 -26.90
N LYS A 309 -19.12 -20.90 -28.19
CA LYS A 309 -19.52 -22.05 -29.01
C LYS A 309 -18.63 -22.05 -30.26
N ASN A 310 -17.89 -23.13 -30.50
CA ASN A 310 -16.91 -23.22 -31.59
C ASN A 310 -15.93 -22.02 -31.60
N GLY A 311 -15.40 -21.67 -30.42
CA GLY A 311 -14.52 -20.51 -30.22
C GLY A 311 -15.17 -19.12 -30.38
N ARG A 312 -16.47 -19.00 -30.67
CA ARG A 312 -17.18 -17.72 -30.83
C ARG A 312 -17.98 -17.37 -29.58
N LEU A 313 -17.98 -16.09 -29.19
CA LEU A 313 -18.75 -15.60 -28.03
C LEU A 313 -20.25 -15.91 -28.17
N ARG A 314 -20.82 -16.58 -27.17
CA ARG A 314 -22.23 -16.99 -27.08
C ARG A 314 -23.01 -16.34 -25.93
N GLY A 315 -22.29 -15.76 -24.97
CA GLY A 315 -22.82 -14.98 -23.86
C GLY A 315 -21.69 -14.56 -22.91
N CYS A 316 -21.81 -13.41 -22.26
CA CYS A 316 -20.88 -13.01 -21.20
C CYS A 316 -21.55 -12.05 -20.23
N ILE A 317 -21.73 -12.51 -18.99
CA ILE A 317 -22.33 -11.73 -17.90
C ILE A 317 -21.51 -11.95 -16.63
N GLY A 318 -21.49 -10.93 -15.77
CA GLY A 318 -20.82 -11.01 -14.48
C GLY A 318 -21.17 -9.87 -13.55
N PHE A 319 -20.64 -9.96 -12.33
CA PHE A 319 -20.77 -8.95 -11.30
C PHE A 319 -19.41 -8.34 -11.02
N THR A 320 -19.31 -7.01 -11.11
CA THR A 320 -18.06 -6.30 -10.83
C THR A 320 -17.80 -6.15 -9.34
N GLU A 321 -18.87 -5.97 -8.57
CA GLU A 321 -18.78 -5.75 -7.13
C GLU A 321 -18.89 -7.08 -6.38
N PRO A 322 -18.06 -7.29 -5.34
CA PRO A 322 -18.07 -8.50 -4.54
C PRO A 322 -19.26 -8.51 -3.57
N VAL A 323 -20.48 -8.65 -4.10
CA VAL A 323 -21.72 -8.67 -3.31
C VAL A 323 -21.99 -10.06 -2.74
N PHE A 324 -21.83 -11.09 -3.56
CA PHE A 324 -22.11 -12.49 -3.25
C PHE A 324 -20.81 -13.29 -2.98
N PRO A 325 -20.87 -14.40 -2.22
CA PRO A 325 -19.84 -15.43 -2.24
C PRO A 325 -19.51 -15.85 -3.68
N LEU A 326 -18.25 -16.18 -3.95
CA LEU A 326 -17.79 -16.51 -5.29
C LEU A 326 -18.61 -17.62 -5.98
N TYR A 327 -18.93 -18.70 -5.26
CA TYR A 327 -19.72 -19.79 -5.85
C TYR A 327 -21.08 -19.27 -6.36
N GLU A 328 -21.73 -18.40 -5.58
CA GLU A 328 -23.03 -17.83 -5.92
C GLU A 328 -22.92 -16.81 -7.08
N SER A 329 -21.86 -15.98 -7.07
CA SER A 329 -21.54 -15.09 -8.20
C SER A 329 -21.40 -15.88 -9.51
N VAL A 330 -20.71 -17.03 -9.48
CA VAL A 330 -20.52 -17.90 -10.65
C VAL A 330 -21.84 -18.54 -11.10
N ILE A 331 -22.63 -19.14 -10.20
CA ILE A 331 -23.94 -19.72 -10.53
C ILE A 331 -24.83 -18.70 -11.24
N ARG A 332 -24.97 -17.50 -10.65
CA ARG A 332 -25.83 -16.45 -11.19
C ARG A 332 -25.32 -15.92 -12.52
N ALA A 333 -24.01 -15.65 -12.61
CA ALA A 333 -23.38 -15.16 -13.83
C ALA A 333 -23.51 -16.17 -14.99
N ALA A 334 -23.35 -17.46 -14.71
CA ALA A 334 -23.49 -18.54 -15.69
C ALA A 334 -24.92 -18.59 -16.26
N ILE A 335 -25.93 -18.61 -15.38
CA ILE A 335 -27.34 -18.59 -15.79
C ILE A 335 -27.66 -17.32 -16.60
N TYR A 336 -27.16 -16.16 -16.19
CA TYR A 336 -27.43 -14.91 -16.89
C TYR A 336 -26.70 -14.83 -18.23
N ALA A 337 -25.47 -15.32 -18.32
CA ALA A 337 -24.74 -15.40 -19.58
C ALA A 337 -25.47 -16.31 -20.59
N ALA A 338 -26.06 -17.42 -20.12
CA ALA A 338 -26.80 -18.34 -20.97
C ALA A 338 -28.19 -17.83 -21.38
N CYS A 339 -28.90 -17.10 -20.50
CA CYS A 339 -30.33 -16.83 -20.69
C CYS A 339 -30.71 -15.34 -20.75
N ARG A 340 -29.82 -14.41 -20.38
CA ARG A 340 -30.17 -12.99 -20.16
C ARG A 340 -29.18 -12.00 -20.78
N ASP A 341 -28.21 -12.47 -21.56
CA ASP A 341 -27.37 -11.57 -22.35
C ASP A 341 -28.15 -11.06 -23.55
N SER A 342 -28.54 -9.78 -23.54
CA SER A 342 -29.41 -9.16 -24.55
C SER A 342 -28.83 -9.16 -25.97
N ARG A 343 -27.53 -9.43 -26.13
CA ARG A 343 -26.87 -9.53 -27.43
C ARG A 343 -27.15 -10.85 -28.13
N PHE A 344 -27.66 -11.86 -27.42
CA PHE A 344 -27.85 -13.21 -27.92
C PHE A 344 -29.24 -13.74 -27.56
N LEU A 345 -29.76 -14.68 -28.36
CA LEU A 345 -30.93 -15.46 -27.96
C LEU A 345 -30.53 -16.39 -26.80
N PRO A 346 -31.47 -16.75 -25.90
CA PRO A 346 -31.20 -17.72 -24.84
C PRO A 346 -30.61 -19.02 -25.41
N VAL A 347 -29.63 -19.59 -24.71
CA VAL A 347 -29.05 -20.91 -25.03
C VAL A 347 -30.13 -21.99 -24.96
N SER A 348 -30.15 -22.85 -25.97
CA SER A 348 -31.05 -24.00 -26.09
C SER A 348 -30.41 -25.29 -25.54
N ALA A 349 -31.23 -26.31 -25.26
CA ALA A 349 -30.75 -27.54 -24.62
C ALA A 349 -29.81 -28.35 -25.51
N ASP A 350 -29.95 -28.26 -26.83
CA ASP A 350 -29.08 -28.89 -27.83
C ASP A 350 -27.72 -28.19 -27.97
N GLU A 351 -27.60 -26.93 -27.53
CA GLU A 351 -26.33 -26.21 -27.54
C GLU A 351 -25.40 -26.60 -26.38
N LEU A 352 -25.93 -27.23 -25.32
CA LEU A 352 -25.23 -27.43 -24.04
C LEU A 352 -23.91 -28.19 -24.18
N GLU A 353 -23.86 -29.22 -25.02
CA GLU A 353 -22.67 -30.06 -25.21
C GLU A 353 -21.55 -29.34 -25.97
N ASP A 354 -21.88 -28.30 -26.73
CA ASP A 354 -20.94 -27.51 -27.54
C ASP A 354 -20.42 -26.26 -26.81
N LEU A 355 -20.85 -26.04 -25.56
CA LEU A 355 -20.49 -24.83 -24.81
C LEU A 355 -19.14 -24.97 -24.12
N GLU A 356 -18.24 -24.05 -24.47
CA GLU A 356 -17.02 -23.77 -23.72
C GLU A 356 -17.33 -22.71 -22.65
N ILE A 357 -16.99 -22.99 -21.39
CA ILE A 357 -17.20 -22.08 -20.27
C ILE A 357 -15.85 -21.52 -19.83
N GLU A 358 -15.75 -20.19 -19.78
CA GLU A 358 -14.61 -19.48 -19.25
C GLU A 358 -15.05 -18.63 -18.05
N ILE A 359 -14.33 -18.71 -16.94
CA ILE A 359 -14.62 -17.96 -15.72
C ILE A 359 -13.47 -16.99 -15.45
N SER A 360 -13.84 -15.73 -15.24
CA SER A 360 -12.92 -14.67 -14.79
C SER A 360 -13.29 -14.22 -13.39
N VAL A 361 -12.49 -14.58 -12.38
CA VAL A 361 -12.70 -14.15 -10.99
C VAL A 361 -11.87 -12.93 -10.68
N LEU A 362 -12.53 -11.88 -10.19
CA LEU A 362 -11.90 -10.59 -9.96
C LEU A 362 -11.36 -10.49 -8.52
N THR A 363 -10.16 -9.92 -8.38
CA THR A 363 -9.73 -9.42 -7.07
C THR A 363 -10.56 -8.21 -6.67
N THR A 364 -10.55 -7.86 -5.38
CA THR A 364 -11.25 -6.66 -4.90
C THR A 364 -10.66 -5.43 -5.59
N PRO A 365 -11.47 -4.61 -6.29
CA PRO A 365 -10.97 -3.40 -6.93
C PRO A 365 -10.34 -2.45 -5.90
N GLN A 366 -9.11 -1.99 -6.19
CA GLN A 366 -8.39 -1.03 -5.38
C GLN A 366 -8.41 0.33 -6.08
N ARG A 367 -8.85 1.37 -5.38
CA ARG A 367 -8.77 2.74 -5.90
C ARG A 367 -7.32 3.15 -5.99
N ILE A 368 -6.96 3.77 -7.10
CA ILE A 368 -5.64 4.37 -7.30
C ILE A 368 -5.79 5.84 -7.66
N HIS A 369 -4.87 6.66 -7.15
CA HIS A 369 -4.79 8.07 -7.53
C HIS A 369 -3.73 8.32 -8.60
N ASN A 370 -2.76 7.40 -8.73
CA ASN A 370 -1.69 7.49 -9.71
C ASN A 370 -1.89 6.46 -10.84
N PRO A 371 -2.24 6.90 -12.06
CA PRO A 371 -2.42 6.00 -13.20
C PRO A 371 -1.16 5.21 -13.58
N GLN A 372 0.04 5.66 -13.18
CA GLN A 372 1.29 4.95 -13.49
C GLN A 372 1.39 3.57 -12.81
N LEU A 373 0.57 3.29 -11.80
CA LEU A 373 0.46 1.98 -11.14
C LEU A 373 -0.22 0.91 -12.01
N ILE A 374 -0.79 1.30 -13.16
CA ILE A 374 -1.47 0.37 -14.06
C ILE A 374 -0.43 -0.44 -14.85
N GLU A 375 -0.42 -1.75 -14.66
CA GLU A 375 0.36 -2.70 -15.45
C GLU A 375 -0.56 -3.30 -16.54
N VAL A 376 -0.31 -2.95 -17.80
CA VAL A 376 -1.08 -3.48 -18.94
C VAL A 376 -0.89 -5.00 -19.02
N GLY A 377 -1.98 -5.74 -19.22
CA GLY A 377 -1.98 -7.21 -19.26
C GLY A 377 -2.07 -7.89 -17.90
N ARG A 378 -1.88 -7.13 -16.81
CA ARG A 378 -2.05 -7.62 -15.45
C ARG A 378 -3.29 -7.02 -14.78
N HIS A 379 -3.46 -5.70 -14.89
CA HIS A 379 -4.56 -4.99 -14.26
C HIS A 379 -5.74 -4.79 -15.22
N GLY A 380 -6.94 -5.04 -14.73
CA GLY A 380 -8.20 -4.53 -15.25
C GLY A 380 -8.47 -3.13 -14.69
N LEU A 381 -9.34 -2.38 -15.35
CA LEU A 381 -9.71 -1.03 -14.94
C LEU A 381 -11.20 -0.92 -14.66
N ILE A 382 -11.54 -0.21 -13.60
CA ILE A 382 -12.86 0.36 -13.39
C ILE A 382 -12.70 1.88 -13.36
N ILE A 383 -13.43 2.57 -14.25
CA ILE A 383 -13.58 4.02 -14.21
C ILE A 383 -14.98 4.33 -13.69
N SER A 384 -15.06 5.23 -12.72
CA SER A 384 -16.34 5.69 -12.16
C SER A 384 -16.39 7.21 -12.05
N LYS A 385 -17.54 7.81 -12.37
CA LYS A 385 -17.83 9.23 -12.11
C LYS A 385 -19.35 9.42 -11.96
N GLY A 386 -19.81 9.64 -10.73
CA GLY A 386 -21.25 9.65 -10.43
C GLY A 386 -21.87 8.27 -10.73
N GLU A 387 -22.96 8.24 -11.48
CA GLU A 387 -23.64 7.01 -11.93
C GLU A 387 -22.93 6.31 -13.12
N SER A 388 -21.98 6.98 -13.77
CA SER A 388 -21.27 6.45 -14.93
C SER A 388 -20.14 5.52 -14.51
N LYS A 389 -20.19 4.25 -14.93
CA LYS A 389 -19.20 3.23 -14.58
C LYS A 389 -18.84 2.37 -15.79
N GLY A 390 -17.55 2.15 -16.01
CA GLY A 390 -17.02 1.31 -17.08
C GLY A 390 -15.95 0.37 -16.55
N LEU A 391 -15.99 -0.88 -17.01
CA LEU A 391 -15.00 -1.90 -16.64
C LEU A 391 -14.38 -2.52 -17.89
N LEU A 392 -13.07 -2.70 -17.86
CA LEU A 392 -12.32 -3.48 -18.85
C LEU A 392 -11.40 -4.49 -18.13
N LEU A 393 -11.39 -5.73 -18.62
CA LEU A 393 -10.60 -6.82 -18.05
C LEU A 393 -9.11 -6.74 -18.47
N PRO A 394 -8.18 -7.36 -17.72
CA PRO A 394 -6.74 -7.29 -17.98
C PRO A 394 -6.29 -7.70 -19.39
N GLN A 395 -6.99 -8.67 -20.01
CA GLN A 395 -6.64 -9.21 -21.32
C GLN A 395 -6.99 -8.27 -22.49
N VAL A 396 -8.02 -7.44 -22.33
CA VAL A 396 -8.53 -6.56 -23.39
C VAL A 396 -7.46 -5.62 -23.98
N PRO A 397 -6.67 -4.87 -23.18
CA PRO A 397 -5.64 -4.01 -23.74
C PRO A 397 -4.50 -4.80 -24.42
N VAL A 398 -4.25 -6.05 -24.03
CA VAL A 398 -3.23 -6.89 -24.68
C VAL A 398 -3.72 -7.37 -26.04
N GLU A 399 -4.95 -7.88 -26.10
CA GLU A 399 -5.60 -8.34 -27.35
C GLU A 399 -5.68 -7.23 -28.40
N ASN A 400 -5.80 -5.96 -27.95
CA ASN A 400 -5.92 -4.81 -28.83
C ASN A 400 -4.63 -3.98 -28.95
N ASN A 401 -3.52 -4.44 -28.36
CA ASN A 401 -2.22 -3.76 -28.35
C ASN A 401 -2.29 -2.28 -27.87
N TRP A 402 -3.05 -2.03 -26.80
CA TRP A 402 -3.25 -0.69 -26.23
C TRP A 402 -2.14 -0.32 -25.26
N SER A 403 -1.72 0.95 -25.32
CA SER A 403 -0.92 1.57 -24.26
C SER A 403 -1.75 1.75 -22.99
N ARG A 404 -1.09 2.02 -21.86
CA ARG A 404 -1.76 2.39 -20.60
C ARG A 404 -2.73 3.56 -20.77
N GLU A 405 -2.32 4.59 -21.52
CA GLU A 405 -3.14 5.79 -21.75
C GLU A 405 -4.36 5.48 -22.62
N GLU A 406 -4.19 4.66 -23.67
CA GLU A 406 -5.30 4.21 -24.49
C GLU A 406 -6.25 3.33 -23.68
N PHE A 407 -5.71 2.44 -22.83
CA PHE A 407 -6.51 1.59 -21.96
C PHE A 407 -7.40 2.40 -20.99
N LEU A 408 -6.84 3.45 -20.39
CA LEU A 408 -7.61 4.41 -19.58
C LEU A 408 -8.67 5.14 -20.39
N ALA A 409 -8.32 5.60 -21.60
CA ALA A 409 -9.26 6.30 -22.48
C ALA A 409 -10.44 5.41 -22.89
N GLN A 410 -10.17 4.14 -23.23
CA GLN A 410 -11.19 3.15 -23.57
C GLN A 410 -12.05 2.79 -22.35
N ALA A 411 -11.46 2.72 -21.16
CA ALA A 411 -12.22 2.51 -19.93
C ALA A 411 -13.17 3.68 -19.63
N CYS A 412 -12.74 4.93 -19.88
CA CYS A 412 -13.62 6.10 -19.80
C CYS A 412 -14.77 6.03 -20.82
N LEU A 413 -14.49 5.69 -22.08
CA LEU A 413 -15.53 5.54 -23.11
C LEU A 413 -16.53 4.44 -22.75
N LYS A 414 -16.04 3.32 -22.22
CA LYS A 414 -16.87 2.22 -21.71
C LYS A 414 -17.80 2.67 -20.58
N ALA A 415 -17.37 3.65 -19.78
CA ALA A 415 -18.18 4.27 -18.74
C ALA A 415 -19.19 5.30 -19.27
N GLY A 416 -19.22 5.58 -20.58
CA GLY A 416 -20.01 6.67 -21.16
C GLY A 416 -19.40 8.06 -20.93
N LEU A 417 -18.12 8.14 -20.54
CA LEU A 417 -17.42 9.38 -20.25
C LEU A 417 -16.52 9.80 -21.43
N SER A 418 -16.07 11.06 -21.41
CA SER A 418 -15.07 11.54 -22.37
C SER A 418 -13.73 10.81 -22.17
N ARG A 419 -12.96 10.62 -23.26
CA ARG A 419 -11.68 9.88 -23.27
C ARG A 419 -10.67 10.34 -22.20
N ASN A 420 -10.68 11.62 -21.83
CA ASN A 420 -9.75 12.21 -20.87
C ASN A 420 -10.33 12.35 -19.47
N SER A 421 -11.51 11.82 -19.17
CA SER A 421 -12.15 11.99 -17.86
C SER A 421 -11.33 11.42 -16.70
N TRP A 422 -10.46 10.43 -16.96
CA TRP A 422 -9.48 9.93 -15.98
C TRP A 422 -8.44 10.98 -15.56
N LYS A 423 -8.21 12.03 -16.35
CA LYS A 423 -7.36 13.18 -16.00
C LYS A 423 -8.13 14.26 -15.21
N SER A 424 -9.47 14.23 -15.21
CA SER A 424 -10.33 15.29 -14.72
C SER A 424 -11.42 14.78 -13.77
N GLY A 425 -10.98 14.09 -12.70
CA GLY A 425 -11.81 13.76 -11.54
C GLY A 425 -12.69 12.52 -11.66
N ALA A 426 -12.43 11.61 -12.61
CA ALA A 426 -12.99 10.27 -12.54
C ALA A 426 -12.14 9.40 -11.58
N ASP A 427 -12.82 8.53 -10.84
CA ASP A 427 -12.17 7.57 -9.96
C ASP A 427 -11.66 6.38 -10.78
N ILE A 428 -10.42 6.00 -10.51
CA ILE A 428 -9.74 4.89 -11.18
C ILE A 428 -9.56 3.78 -10.15
N PHE A 429 -10.00 2.58 -10.49
CA PHE A 429 -9.72 1.38 -9.71
C PHE A 429 -9.02 0.36 -10.58
N ILE A 430 -8.06 -0.34 -10.01
CA ILE A 430 -7.40 -1.50 -10.61
C ILE A 430 -7.85 -2.78 -9.93
N PHE A 431 -7.90 -3.88 -10.67
CA PHE A 431 -8.09 -5.23 -10.15
C PHE A 431 -7.29 -6.21 -11.01
N GLU A 432 -7.08 -7.43 -10.52
CA GLU A 432 -6.55 -8.55 -11.29
C GLU A 432 -7.68 -9.54 -11.56
N ALA A 433 -7.56 -10.34 -12.62
CA ALA A 433 -8.52 -11.40 -12.92
C ALA A 433 -7.81 -12.76 -13.01
N ILE A 434 -8.33 -13.75 -12.29
CA ILE A 434 -7.94 -15.14 -12.46
C ILE A 434 -8.87 -15.73 -13.52
N VAL A 435 -8.32 -15.98 -14.71
CA VAL A 435 -9.05 -16.55 -15.84
C VAL A 435 -8.74 -18.05 -15.96
N PHE A 436 -9.78 -18.86 -16.16
CA PHE A 436 -9.67 -20.31 -16.38
C PHE A 436 -10.87 -20.82 -17.17
N HIS A 437 -10.67 -21.92 -17.91
CA HIS A 437 -11.66 -22.60 -18.74
C HIS A 437 -11.48 -24.11 -18.61
#